data_AF-A0A3G8Y0P8-F1
#
_entry.id   AF-A0A3G8Y0P8-F1
#
_cell.length_a   1.000
_cell.length_b   1.000
_cell.length_c   1.000
_cell.angle_alpha   90.00
_cell.angle_beta   90.00
_cell.angle_gamma   90.00
#
_symmetry.space_group_name_H-M   'P 1'
#
loop_
_entity.id
_entity.type
_entity.pdbx_description
1 polymer ?
#
loop_
_entity_poly.entity_id
_entity_poly.type
_entity_poly.pdbx_seq_one_letter_code
_entity_poly.pdbx_strand_id
1 'polypeptide(L)'
;MKKTYLLWFALLTIIMLGCRSESINSEETNTISQQKFNVVSKNSIPSIINELQSSTNNFRISLKTNSSEGKTETAFGEIDTNYIISTEKDGETYYIFPIISKSDSETTTYNLELKASEGIIQESKVLAYEPTDEWLLNGNDDYTSFSGTISTYDIGGDLETSSTYVNGKSGCTPQEPCPDCPVNPNGPGGTDGGGTPGGGWTGTGSGGGGGTTGGDGGGTSGGGSTGGVWLLHCETINKELKCWMVFYSQKVSVSACGGSAGGVITVYVPSSYINTILTQYHSSLALSESEKNFLNSNKDIANNLADFLRKNNTQKNAAFVKWAAWFFTANPNTTWEQFKNWFMGESEGQDGEYDASYWDDPNLTFPQQNLPSWAAFSSAYPNESSAQMYGVVGGAVAQAQIDYPVQTRNGCALKVSRALNYSGVIIPNIPGQTLKGADNKNYFLNAKALNAWMRKTFGVYPTNPKHKNFTKSQGGVNGQNFPNLFKNKKGIYSLVSPTNSQWASGHADILYLNGTCKAGCHFFDGDILYIDFWELN
;
A
#
# COMPACT_ATOMS: atom_id res chain seq x y z
N MET A 1 53.78 0.09 -36.12
CA MET A 1 52.62 0.25 -35.20
C MET A 1 52.44 1.71 -34.72
N LYS A 2 52.29 2.70 -35.62
CA LYS A 2 52.06 4.11 -35.22
C LYS A 2 50.99 4.86 -36.05
N LYS A 3 50.40 4.23 -37.07
CA LYS A 3 49.41 4.88 -37.95
C LYS A 3 47.95 4.63 -37.55
N THR A 4 47.67 3.60 -36.74
CA THR A 4 46.31 3.25 -36.31
C THR A 4 45.79 4.15 -35.18
N TYR A 5 46.66 4.62 -34.28
CA TYR A 5 46.27 5.49 -33.17
C TYR A 5 45.89 6.91 -33.60
N LEU A 6 46.45 7.41 -34.72
CA LEU A 6 46.12 8.74 -35.24
C LEU A 6 44.68 8.79 -35.81
N LEU A 7 44.21 7.68 -36.38
CA LEU A 7 42.86 7.56 -36.94
C LEU A 7 41.79 7.44 -35.83
N TRP A 8 42.12 6.77 -34.73
CA TRP A 8 41.24 6.70 -33.55
C TRP A 8 41.15 8.04 -32.81
N PHE A 9 42.25 8.81 -32.73
CA PHE A 9 42.20 10.15 -32.13
C PHE A 9 41.43 11.16 -32.99
N ALA A 10 41.51 11.08 -34.32
CA ALA A 10 40.75 11.94 -35.22
C ALA A 10 39.24 11.62 -35.23
N LEU A 11 38.87 10.35 -35.02
CA LEU A 11 37.46 9.95 -34.92
C LEU A 11 36.83 10.43 -33.59
N LEU A 12 37.61 10.46 -32.50
CA LEU A 12 37.15 10.91 -31.18
C LEU A 12 36.93 12.43 -31.12
N THR A 13 37.70 13.24 -31.87
CA THR A 13 37.51 14.70 -31.94
C THR A 13 36.32 15.11 -32.79
N ILE A 14 35.91 14.31 -33.78
CA ILE A 14 34.70 14.59 -34.58
C ILE A 14 33.42 14.33 -33.78
N ILE A 15 33.43 13.38 -32.84
CA ILE A 15 32.29 13.08 -31.96
C ILE A 15 32.11 14.18 -30.89
N MET A 16 33.21 14.79 -30.40
CA MET A 16 33.16 15.84 -29.37
C MET A 16 32.77 17.23 -29.90
N LEU A 17 32.76 17.45 -31.22
CA LEU A 17 32.35 18.73 -31.83
C LEU A 17 30.92 18.71 -32.41
N GLY A 18 30.20 17.59 -32.28
CA GLY A 18 28.86 17.39 -32.84
C GLY A 18 27.67 17.86 -31.99
N CYS A 19 27.88 18.37 -30.77
CA CYS A 19 26.79 18.95 -29.96
C CYS A 19 26.75 20.48 -30.10
N ARG A 20 26.34 20.97 -31.28
CA ARG A 20 25.77 22.33 -31.40
C ARG A 20 24.26 22.20 -31.38
N SER A 21 23.64 22.87 -30.41
CA SER A 21 22.20 23.02 -30.25
C SER A 21 21.59 23.65 -31.51
N GLU A 22 20.76 22.89 -32.22
CA GLU A 22 19.79 23.46 -33.15
C GLU A 22 18.64 24.02 -32.31
N SER A 23 18.46 25.34 -32.35
CA SER A 23 17.26 26.00 -31.85
C SER A 23 16.12 25.68 -32.80
N ILE A 24 15.31 24.70 -32.43
CA ILE A 24 14.02 24.47 -33.07
C ILE A 24 13.11 25.62 -32.61
N ASN A 25 12.77 26.50 -33.55
CA ASN A 25 11.64 27.40 -33.41
C ASN A 25 10.40 26.55 -33.15
N SER A 26 9.93 26.55 -31.89
CA SER A 26 8.60 26.06 -31.56
C SER A 26 7.59 27.06 -32.07
N GLU A 27 6.84 26.66 -33.09
CA GLU A 27 5.53 27.22 -33.36
C GLU A 27 4.69 27.17 -32.07
N GLU A 28 3.85 28.20 -31.90
CA GLU A 28 2.96 28.42 -30.76
C GLU A 28 1.96 27.26 -30.58
N THR A 29 2.41 26.16 -29.97
CA THR A 29 1.50 25.26 -29.28
C THR A 29 1.18 25.88 -27.93
N ASN A 30 -0.10 26.24 -27.72
CA ASN A 30 -0.66 26.62 -26.43
C ASN A 30 -0.15 25.68 -25.32
N THR A 31 0.90 26.10 -24.61
CA THR A 31 1.36 25.44 -23.40
C THR A 31 0.28 25.64 -22.36
N ILE A 32 -0.57 24.62 -22.19
CA ILE A 32 -1.36 24.47 -20.98
C ILE A 32 -0.33 24.39 -19.85
N SER A 33 -0.19 25.49 -19.10
CA SER A 33 0.66 25.55 -17.92
C SER A 33 0.27 24.39 -17.01
N GLN A 34 1.14 23.38 -16.91
CA GLN A 34 0.93 22.28 -15.97
C GLN A 34 0.98 22.87 -14.56
N GLN A 35 -0.19 22.98 -13.94
CA GLN A 35 -0.35 23.52 -12.61
C GLN A 35 0.39 22.60 -11.63
N LYS A 36 1.41 23.13 -10.95
CA LYS A 36 2.24 22.36 -10.02
C LYS A 36 1.56 22.33 -8.66
N PHE A 37 1.43 21.13 -8.11
CA PHE A 37 0.95 20.91 -6.75
C PHE A 37 2.12 20.50 -5.86
N ASN A 38 2.13 20.98 -4.61
CA ASN A 38 3.11 20.63 -3.60
C ASN A 38 2.39 20.11 -2.35
N VAL A 39 3.01 19.17 -1.64
CA VAL A 39 2.55 18.78 -0.30
C VAL A 39 3.32 19.62 0.71
N VAL A 40 2.62 20.34 1.57
CA VAL A 40 3.21 21.22 2.58
C VAL A 40 2.81 20.77 3.99
N SER A 41 3.70 21.00 4.95
CA SER A 41 3.44 20.71 6.36
C SER A 41 2.79 21.91 7.05
N LYS A 42 2.05 21.71 8.14
CA LYS A 42 1.56 22.81 8.98
C LYS A 42 2.66 23.78 9.43
N ASN A 43 3.86 23.26 9.71
CA ASN A 43 4.99 24.06 10.18
C ASN A 43 5.57 24.98 9.10
N SER A 44 5.32 24.67 7.82
CA SER A 44 5.76 25.52 6.70
C SER A 44 4.80 26.67 6.38
N ILE A 45 3.60 26.69 6.96
CA ILE A 45 2.59 27.74 6.71
C ILE A 45 1.95 28.27 8.01
N PRO A 46 2.75 28.69 9.01
CA PRO A 46 2.25 29.01 10.35
C PRO A 46 1.22 30.13 10.37
N SER A 47 1.33 31.14 9.50
CA SER A 47 0.35 32.24 9.41
C SER A 47 -1.05 31.72 9.05
N ILE A 48 -1.14 30.87 8.03
CA ILE A 48 -2.40 30.25 7.58
C ILE A 48 -3.00 29.37 8.69
N ILE A 49 -2.15 28.58 9.36
CA ILE A 49 -2.58 27.69 10.45
C ILE A 49 -3.14 28.48 11.62
N ASN A 50 -2.46 29.55 12.04
CA ASN A 50 -2.91 30.38 13.16
C ASN A 50 -4.22 31.12 12.82
N GLU A 51 -4.33 31.66 11.61
CA GLU A 51 -5.55 32.32 11.16
C GLU A 51 -6.72 31.33 11.12
N LEU A 52 -6.51 30.14 10.55
CA LEU A 52 -7.52 29.08 10.51
C LEU A 52 -7.93 28.60 11.90
N GLN A 53 -7.01 28.50 12.86
CA GLN A 53 -7.32 28.20 14.26
C GLN A 53 -8.16 29.29 14.93
N SER A 54 -8.01 30.55 14.51
CA SER A 54 -8.78 31.66 15.06
C SER A 54 -10.17 31.78 14.43
N SER A 55 -10.31 31.43 13.15
CA SER A 55 -11.57 31.48 12.41
C SER A 55 -12.43 30.23 12.57
N THR A 56 -11.84 29.12 13.02
CA THR A 56 -12.53 27.87 13.34
C THR A 56 -12.44 27.57 14.84
N ASN A 57 -13.34 26.76 15.39
CA ASN A 57 -13.28 26.38 16.80
C ASN A 57 -12.21 25.27 17.02
N ASN A 58 -10.93 25.63 16.86
CA ASN A 58 -9.78 24.71 16.82
C ASN A 58 -9.92 23.64 15.73
N PHE A 59 -10.02 24.07 14.46
CA PHE A 59 -10.15 23.20 13.28
C PHE A 59 -11.42 22.36 13.23
N ARG A 60 -12.48 22.84 13.91
CA ARG A 60 -13.82 22.26 13.84
C ARG A 60 -14.72 23.23 13.08
N ILE A 61 -15.39 22.72 12.05
CA ILE A 61 -16.35 23.45 11.23
C ILE A 61 -17.71 22.80 11.46
N SER A 62 -18.79 23.56 11.68
CA SER A 62 -20.14 22.99 11.85
C SER A 62 -20.98 23.35 10.65
N LEU A 63 -21.44 22.37 9.86
CA LEU A 63 -22.32 22.63 8.72
C LEU A 63 -23.77 22.81 9.20
N LYS A 64 -24.43 23.90 8.76
CA LYS A 64 -25.84 24.14 9.05
C LYS A 64 -26.69 23.40 8.04
N THR A 65 -27.36 22.34 8.47
CA THR A 65 -28.37 21.67 7.65
C THR A 65 -29.67 22.45 7.70
N ASN A 66 -30.21 22.85 6.55
CA ASN A 66 -31.51 23.53 6.43
C ASN A 66 -32.73 22.66 6.80
N SER A 67 -32.56 21.56 7.55
CA SER A 67 -33.69 20.74 7.99
C SER A 67 -34.46 21.49 9.07
N SER A 68 -35.70 21.86 8.76
CA SER A 68 -36.66 22.59 9.61
C SER A 68 -37.09 21.87 10.90
N GLU A 69 -36.41 20.80 11.31
CA GLU A 69 -36.73 20.03 12.51
C GLU A 69 -35.49 19.85 13.39
N GLY A 70 -35.25 20.82 14.27
CA GLY A 70 -34.70 20.62 15.63
C GLY A 70 -33.44 19.77 15.83
N LYS A 71 -32.62 19.51 14.81
CA LYS A 71 -31.39 18.70 14.95
C LYS A 71 -30.19 19.60 15.25
N THR A 72 -29.48 19.17 16.30
CA THR A 72 -28.22 19.68 16.82
C THR A 72 -27.22 19.98 15.71
N GLU A 73 -26.50 21.11 15.85
CA GLU A 73 -25.31 21.43 15.08
C GLU A 73 -24.43 20.19 14.94
N THR A 74 -24.26 19.70 13.72
CA THR A 74 -23.39 18.55 13.48
C THR A 74 -21.97 19.11 13.41
N ALA A 75 -21.20 18.96 14.50
CA ALA A 75 -19.80 19.34 14.53
C ALA A 75 -19.06 18.53 13.46
N PHE A 76 -18.72 19.18 12.35
CA PHE A 76 -18.21 18.52 11.17
C PHE A 76 -16.69 18.44 11.23
N GLY A 77 -16.24 17.24 11.56
CA GLY A 77 -14.88 16.80 11.35
C GLY A 77 -13.75 17.55 12.04
N GLU A 78 -12.55 17.08 11.78
CA GLU A 78 -11.30 17.72 12.17
C GLU A 78 -10.45 17.86 10.92
N ILE A 79 -9.87 19.05 10.72
CA ILE A 79 -8.99 19.31 9.58
C ILE A 79 -7.73 18.46 9.75
N ASP A 80 -7.41 17.62 8.76
CA ASP A 80 -6.17 16.83 8.78
C ASP A 80 -4.98 17.74 8.47
N THR A 81 -4.35 18.24 9.52
CA THR A 81 -3.26 19.20 9.42
C THR A 81 -1.92 18.60 8.95
N ASN A 82 -1.84 17.30 8.70
CA ASN A 82 -0.61 16.64 8.26
C ASN A 82 -0.50 16.48 6.74
N TYR A 83 -1.60 16.63 6.01
CA TYR A 83 -1.66 16.46 4.55
C TYR A 83 -2.29 17.69 3.90
N ILE A 84 -1.49 18.71 3.65
CA ILE A 84 -1.95 19.97 3.04
C ILE A 84 -1.39 20.04 1.62
N ILE A 85 -2.26 20.22 0.64
CA ILE A 85 -1.84 20.44 -0.75
C ILE A 85 -1.79 21.94 -0.99
N SER A 86 -0.71 22.44 -1.59
CA SER A 86 -0.63 23.81 -2.06
C SER A 86 -0.42 23.88 -3.57
N THR A 87 -1.00 24.89 -4.21
CA THR A 87 -0.73 25.22 -5.61
C THR A 87 -0.75 26.73 -5.80
N GLU A 88 0.07 27.23 -6.73
CA GLU A 88 0.12 28.65 -7.09
C GLU A 88 -0.55 28.86 -8.43
N LYS A 89 -1.43 29.86 -8.51
CA LYS A 89 -2.10 30.25 -9.74
C LYS A 89 -2.31 31.76 -9.75
N ASP A 90 -1.82 32.41 -10.81
CA ASP A 90 -1.98 33.86 -11.02
C ASP A 90 -1.45 34.73 -9.85
N GLY A 91 -0.36 34.30 -9.20
CA GLY A 91 0.23 34.99 -8.06
C GLY A 91 -0.42 34.70 -6.70
N GLU A 92 -1.47 33.88 -6.70
CA GLU A 92 -2.22 33.50 -5.50
C GLU A 92 -1.88 32.06 -5.09
N THR A 93 -1.83 31.79 -3.78
CA THR A 93 -1.60 30.44 -3.26
C THR A 93 -2.91 29.83 -2.80
N TYR A 94 -3.22 28.64 -3.28
CA TYR A 94 -4.37 27.85 -2.86
C TYR A 94 -3.89 26.73 -1.96
N TYR A 95 -4.59 26.51 -0.85
CA TYR A 95 -4.37 25.40 0.07
C TYR A 95 -5.61 24.52 0.12
N ILE A 96 -5.42 23.21 0.07
CA ILE A 96 -6.50 22.22 0.20
C ILE A 96 -6.20 21.39 1.44
N PHE A 97 -7.12 21.41 2.38
CA PHE A 97 -7.06 20.60 3.60
C PHE A 97 -8.15 19.53 3.57
N PRO A 98 -7.81 18.24 3.69
CA PRO A 98 -8.79 17.20 3.90
C PRO A 98 -9.52 17.42 5.24
N ILE A 99 -10.84 17.27 5.24
CA ILE A 99 -11.65 17.31 6.46
C ILE A 99 -12.12 15.89 6.77
N ILE A 100 -11.75 15.39 7.95
CA ILE A 100 -12.18 14.07 8.41
C ILE A 100 -13.58 14.20 9.00
N SER A 101 -14.62 13.89 8.22
CA SER A 101 -16.03 13.95 8.66
C SER A 101 -16.30 13.12 9.93
N LYS A 102 -17.24 13.59 10.77
CA LYS A 102 -17.85 12.83 11.88
C LYS A 102 -19.30 12.40 11.61
N SER A 103 -19.87 12.76 10.46
CA SER A 103 -21.25 12.42 10.09
C SER A 103 -21.39 10.99 9.56
N ASP A 104 -22.62 10.47 9.60
CA ASP A 104 -22.95 9.11 9.16
C ASP A 104 -23.04 8.93 7.63
N SER A 105 -22.88 9.98 6.81
CA SER A 105 -22.93 9.85 5.34
C SER A 105 -21.58 9.41 4.78
N GLU A 106 -21.41 8.10 4.58
CA GLU A 106 -20.11 7.48 4.25
C GLU A 106 -19.45 7.93 2.96
N THR A 107 -20.25 8.43 2.02
CA THR A 107 -19.82 8.66 0.65
C THR A 107 -19.35 10.10 0.45
N THR A 108 -19.73 11.00 1.35
CA THR A 108 -19.43 12.42 1.19
C THR A 108 -18.02 12.75 1.64
N THR A 109 -17.27 13.41 0.79
CA THR A 109 -15.91 13.86 1.08
C THR A 109 -15.85 15.35 1.23
N TYR A 110 -15.05 15.81 2.18
CA TYR A 110 -14.97 17.22 2.52
C TYR A 110 -13.55 17.73 2.38
N ASN A 111 -13.39 18.84 1.68
CA ASN A 111 -12.12 19.56 1.57
C ASN A 111 -12.35 21.03 1.95
N LEU A 112 -11.49 21.59 2.78
CA LEU A 112 -11.39 23.03 2.98
C LEU A 112 -10.44 23.59 1.93
N GLU A 113 -10.94 24.45 1.06
CA GLU A 113 -10.14 25.24 0.13
C GLU A 113 -9.92 26.63 0.69
N LEU A 114 -8.66 27.04 0.77
CA LEU A 114 -8.25 28.39 1.13
C LEU A 114 -7.54 29.03 -0.06
N LYS A 115 -7.86 30.29 -0.32
CA LYS A 115 -7.05 31.17 -1.17
C LYS A 115 -6.32 32.15 -0.27
N ALA A 116 -5.02 32.28 -0.44
CA ALA A 116 -4.19 33.17 0.35
C ALA A 116 -3.21 33.97 -0.51
N SER A 117 -2.99 35.21 -0.09
CA SER A 117 -2.02 36.13 -0.67
C SER A 117 -1.16 36.69 0.47
N GLU A 118 0.16 36.66 0.30
CA GLU A 118 1.13 37.11 1.31
C GLU A 118 0.94 36.47 2.71
N GLY A 119 0.42 35.24 2.75
CA GLY A 119 0.20 34.49 4.00
C GLY A 119 -1.07 34.88 4.77
N ILE A 120 -1.96 35.66 4.15
CA ILE A 120 -3.27 36.06 4.68
C ILE A 120 -4.38 35.36 3.88
N ILE A 121 -5.33 34.74 4.57
CA ILE A 121 -6.49 34.09 3.93
C ILE A 121 -7.41 35.16 3.32
N GLN A 122 -7.65 35.07 2.02
CA GLN A 122 -8.54 35.96 1.27
C GLN A 122 -9.93 35.33 1.06
N GLU A 123 -9.98 34.01 0.85
CA GLU A 123 -11.21 33.24 0.65
C GLU A 123 -11.07 31.89 1.32
N SER A 124 -12.16 31.38 1.88
CA SER A 124 -12.22 30.04 2.48
C SER A 124 -13.58 29.41 2.23
N LYS A 125 -13.60 28.17 1.75
CA LYS A 125 -14.84 27.41 1.53
C LYS A 125 -14.64 25.93 1.77
N VAL A 126 -15.69 25.26 2.23
CA VAL A 126 -15.74 23.82 2.36
C VAL A 126 -16.46 23.24 1.16
N LEU A 127 -15.83 22.34 0.43
CA LEU A 127 -16.46 21.56 -0.63
C LEU A 127 -16.83 20.19 -0.11
N ALA A 128 -18.09 19.83 -0.28
CA ALA A 128 -18.63 18.50 -0.04
C ALA A 128 -18.87 17.80 -1.39
N TYR A 129 -18.25 16.65 -1.59
CA TYR A 129 -18.40 15.82 -2.79
C TYR A 129 -19.26 14.61 -2.44
N GLU A 130 -20.47 14.54 -2.98
CA GLU A 130 -21.44 13.46 -2.82
C GLU A 130 -21.51 12.62 -4.10
N PRO A 131 -20.63 11.62 -4.29
CA PRO A 131 -20.58 10.82 -5.51
C PRO A 131 -21.84 9.98 -5.69
N THR A 132 -22.19 9.67 -6.95
CA THR A 132 -23.20 8.64 -7.24
C THR A 132 -22.65 7.24 -7.00
N ASP A 133 -23.53 6.29 -6.67
CA ASP A 133 -23.16 4.87 -6.52
C ASP A 133 -22.45 4.31 -7.76
N GLU A 134 -22.88 4.72 -8.95
CA GLU A 134 -22.28 4.29 -10.21
C GLU A 134 -20.83 4.76 -10.36
N TRP A 135 -20.54 6.01 -10.00
CA TRP A 135 -19.17 6.54 -10.06
C TRP A 135 -18.25 5.81 -9.06
N LEU A 136 -18.76 5.53 -7.86
CA LEU A 136 -18.06 4.72 -6.85
C LEU A 136 -17.78 3.29 -7.33
N LEU A 137 -18.75 2.63 -7.96
CA LEU A 137 -18.63 1.25 -8.44
C LEU A 137 -17.62 1.11 -9.59
N ASN A 138 -17.43 2.15 -10.39
CA ASN A 138 -16.47 2.15 -11.49
C ASN A 138 -15.02 2.29 -11.02
N GLY A 139 -14.77 2.49 -9.72
CA GLY A 139 -13.42 2.67 -9.16
C GLY A 139 -12.71 3.91 -9.73
N ASN A 140 -13.49 4.90 -10.17
CA ASN A 140 -12.96 6.14 -10.69
C ASN A 140 -12.52 7.00 -9.51
N ASP A 141 -11.23 7.03 -9.20
CA ASP A 141 -10.65 8.05 -8.31
C ASP A 141 -10.31 9.35 -9.08
N ASP A 142 -10.88 9.51 -10.27
CA ASP A 142 -10.64 10.62 -11.19
C ASP A 142 -11.80 11.63 -11.12
N TYR A 143 -11.58 12.71 -10.37
CA TYR A 143 -12.54 13.79 -10.22
C TYR A 143 -12.79 14.57 -11.51
N THR A 144 -11.95 14.42 -12.56
CA THR A 144 -12.25 14.99 -13.88
C THR A 144 -13.44 14.31 -14.55
N SER A 145 -13.79 13.10 -14.10
CA SER A 145 -14.98 12.34 -14.50
C SER A 145 -16.05 12.25 -13.41
N PHE A 146 -15.96 13.11 -12.38
CA PHE A 146 -16.85 13.06 -11.21
C PHE A 146 -18.32 13.04 -11.63
N SER A 147 -19.08 12.09 -11.06
CA SER A 147 -20.53 12.06 -11.16
C SER A 147 -21.11 12.04 -9.75
N GLY A 148 -21.96 13.00 -9.44
CA GLY A 148 -22.43 13.26 -8.07
C GLY A 148 -22.80 14.71 -7.86
N THR A 149 -23.04 15.12 -6.62
CA THR A 149 -23.29 16.51 -6.25
C THR A 149 -22.06 17.11 -5.56
N ILE A 150 -21.65 18.31 -5.97
CA ILE A 150 -20.65 19.11 -5.26
C ILE A 150 -21.38 20.27 -4.59
N SER A 151 -21.30 20.35 -3.26
CA SER A 151 -21.86 21.45 -2.47
C SER A 151 -20.75 22.30 -1.87
N THR A 152 -20.90 23.61 -1.92
CA THR A 152 -19.96 24.58 -1.33
C THR A 152 -20.60 25.22 -0.11
N TYR A 153 -19.87 25.25 1.00
CA TYR A 153 -20.26 25.90 2.24
C TYR A 153 -19.22 26.94 2.62
N ASP A 154 -19.65 27.97 3.35
CA ASP A 154 -18.70 28.88 3.96
C ASP A 154 -18.01 28.26 5.19
N ILE A 155 -16.90 28.89 5.59
CA ILE A 155 -16.61 29.28 6.98
C ILE A 155 -17.44 28.68 8.13
N GLY A 156 -18.61 29.29 8.30
CA GLY A 156 -19.57 29.05 9.37
C GLY A 156 -20.52 27.89 9.09
N GLY A 157 -20.31 27.20 7.97
CA GLY A 157 -21.03 26.04 7.50
C GLY A 157 -22.38 26.35 6.86
N ASP A 158 -22.63 27.59 6.45
CA ASP A 158 -23.81 27.93 5.65
C ASP A 158 -23.61 27.44 4.20
N LEU A 159 -24.63 26.78 3.64
CA LEU A 159 -24.61 26.30 2.25
C LEU A 159 -24.67 27.48 1.28
N GLU A 160 -23.65 27.64 0.44
CA GLU A 160 -23.58 28.69 -0.58
C GLU A 160 -24.13 28.21 -1.93
N THR A 161 -23.65 27.05 -2.40
CA THR A 161 -24.02 26.50 -3.72
C THR A 161 -24.08 24.97 -3.70
N SER A 162 -24.86 24.38 -4.60
CA SER A 162 -24.86 22.93 -4.83
C SER A 162 -25.09 22.67 -6.32
N SER A 163 -24.32 21.76 -6.91
CA SER A 163 -24.33 21.46 -8.34
C SER A 163 -24.14 19.98 -8.60
N THR A 164 -24.97 19.41 -9.45
CA THR A 164 -24.83 18.01 -9.89
C THR A 164 -23.96 17.93 -11.15
N TYR A 165 -23.11 16.91 -11.15
CA TYR A 165 -22.16 16.58 -12.20
C TYR A 165 -22.45 15.19 -12.74
N VAL A 166 -22.28 15.03 -14.06
CA VAL A 166 -22.26 13.73 -14.74
C VAL A 166 -21.01 13.71 -15.62
N ASN A 167 -20.10 12.78 -15.32
CA ASN A 167 -18.83 12.62 -16.03
C ASN A 167 -18.04 13.94 -16.16
N GLY A 168 -17.89 14.65 -15.04
CA GLY A 168 -17.15 15.92 -14.97
C GLY A 168 -17.88 17.15 -15.50
N LYS A 169 -19.11 17.02 -16.01
CA LYS A 169 -19.88 18.14 -16.57
C LYS A 169 -20.98 18.58 -15.60
N SER A 170 -20.99 19.87 -15.23
CA SER A 170 -22.07 20.49 -14.46
C SER A 170 -23.22 20.93 -15.36
N GLY A 171 -24.43 21.00 -14.80
CA GLY A 171 -25.60 21.55 -15.52
C GLY A 171 -26.30 20.58 -16.47
N CYS A 172 -25.92 19.30 -16.47
CA CYS A 172 -26.73 18.25 -17.08
C CYS A 172 -27.96 18.01 -16.19
N THR A 173 -29.07 18.70 -16.47
CA THR A 173 -30.38 18.18 -16.05
C THR A 173 -30.55 16.79 -16.68
N PRO A 174 -31.11 15.79 -15.98
CA PRO A 174 -31.45 14.52 -16.60
C PRO A 174 -32.24 14.83 -17.86
N GLN A 175 -31.68 14.50 -19.02
CA GLN A 175 -32.33 14.73 -20.29
C GLN A 175 -33.71 14.08 -20.20
N GLU A 176 -34.77 14.86 -20.42
CA GLU A 176 -36.13 14.31 -20.55
C GLU A 176 -36.07 13.02 -21.38
N PRO A 177 -36.78 11.95 -20.97
CA PRO A 177 -36.74 10.69 -21.68
C PRO A 177 -37.05 10.95 -23.14
N CYS A 178 -36.16 10.48 -24.01
CA CYS A 178 -36.21 10.70 -25.46
C CYS A 178 -37.64 10.47 -25.98
N PRO A 179 -38.30 11.48 -26.59
CA PRO A 179 -39.67 11.35 -27.11
C PRO A 179 -39.86 10.28 -28.19
N ASP A 180 -38.76 9.69 -28.70
CA ASP A 180 -38.76 8.76 -29.83
C ASP A 180 -37.97 7.46 -29.55
N CYS A 181 -37.98 6.95 -28.32
CA CYS A 181 -37.61 5.54 -28.10
C CYS A 181 -38.71 4.63 -28.70
N PRO A 182 -38.44 3.84 -29.76
CA PRO A 182 -39.47 3.01 -30.38
C PRO A 182 -39.90 1.90 -29.43
N VAL A 183 -41.17 1.91 -29.05
CA VAL A 183 -41.81 0.76 -28.41
C VAL A 183 -41.93 -0.40 -29.40
N ASN A 184 -41.31 -1.53 -29.03
CA ASN A 184 -41.51 -2.90 -29.52
C ASN A 184 -41.33 -3.21 -31.02
N PRO A 185 -40.47 -4.18 -31.37
CA PRO A 185 -40.69 -5.00 -32.56
C PRO A 185 -41.76 -6.07 -32.25
N ASN A 186 -42.83 -6.03 -33.04
CA ASN A 186 -43.88 -7.02 -33.14
C ASN A 186 -43.33 -8.46 -33.19
N GLY A 187 -43.69 -9.28 -32.21
CA GLY A 187 -43.73 -10.73 -32.36
C GLY A 187 -45.08 -11.15 -32.98
N PRO A 188 -45.12 -12.05 -33.97
CA PRO A 188 -46.36 -12.46 -34.61
C PRO A 188 -47.00 -13.61 -33.83
N GLY A 189 -48.31 -13.52 -33.56
CA GLY A 189 -49.07 -14.70 -33.16
C GLY A 189 -50.40 -14.41 -32.47
N GLY A 190 -51.48 -14.93 -33.07
CA GLY A 190 -52.70 -15.27 -32.32
C GLY A 190 -53.93 -14.45 -32.66
N THR A 191 -54.52 -14.73 -33.82
CA THR A 191 -55.96 -14.57 -34.07
C THR A 191 -56.77 -15.63 -33.31
N ASP A 192 -58.09 -15.38 -33.23
CA ASP A 192 -59.18 -16.23 -32.71
C ASP A 192 -59.52 -15.94 -31.23
N GLY A 193 -60.58 -15.20 -30.91
CA GLY A 193 -62.01 -15.52 -31.10
C GLY A 193 -62.59 -15.61 -29.67
N GLY A 194 -63.66 -14.96 -29.22
CA GLY A 194 -64.96 -14.66 -29.77
C GLY A 194 -65.99 -15.07 -28.69
N GLY A 195 -66.97 -14.22 -28.34
CA GLY A 195 -68.21 -14.65 -27.66
C GLY A 195 -68.46 -14.19 -26.21
N THR A 196 -69.10 -13.01 -26.09
CA THR A 196 -70.31 -12.63 -25.29
C THR A 196 -71.05 -13.66 -24.40
N PRO A 197 -72.04 -13.26 -23.56
CA PRO A 197 -72.04 -12.25 -22.48
C PRO A 197 -72.85 -12.69 -21.23
N GLY A 198 -72.82 -11.87 -20.16
CA GLY A 198 -73.92 -11.59 -19.21
C GLY A 198 -74.88 -12.70 -18.72
N GLY A 199 -74.88 -12.93 -17.41
CA GLY A 199 -75.97 -13.62 -16.72
C GLY A 199 -75.91 -13.38 -15.21
N GLY A 200 -76.67 -12.39 -14.73
CA GLY A 200 -77.00 -12.27 -13.32
C GLY A 200 -78.11 -13.24 -12.96
N TRP A 201 -78.01 -13.88 -11.79
CA TRP A 201 -79.19 -14.31 -11.05
C TRP A 201 -78.91 -14.46 -9.56
N THR A 202 -80.01 -14.51 -8.83
CA THR A 202 -80.28 -14.03 -7.47
C THR A 202 -80.36 -15.14 -6.44
N GLY A 203 -80.29 -14.77 -5.15
CA GLY A 203 -80.97 -15.49 -4.07
C GLY A 203 -80.01 -16.03 -2.99
N THR A 204 -79.84 -15.42 -1.82
CA THR A 204 -80.74 -15.27 -0.63
C THR A 204 -80.26 -16.13 0.55
N GLY A 205 -80.10 -15.50 1.72
CA GLY A 205 -80.01 -16.13 3.05
C GLY A 205 -78.86 -15.58 3.90
N SER A 206 -79.05 -14.45 4.61
CA SER A 206 -79.26 -14.35 6.07
C SER A 206 -78.03 -14.75 6.91
N GLY A 207 -77.44 -13.96 7.82
CA GLY A 207 -77.73 -12.66 8.42
C GLY A 207 -76.83 -12.47 9.66
N GLY A 208 -76.55 -11.21 10.03
CA GLY A 208 -75.92 -10.77 11.29
C GLY A 208 -74.38 -10.83 11.31
N GLY A 209 -73.60 -9.84 11.74
CA GLY A 209 -73.88 -8.54 12.34
C GLY A 209 -72.65 -8.10 13.14
N GLY A 210 -72.08 -6.94 12.81
CA GLY A 210 -71.25 -6.12 13.71
C GLY A 210 -69.72 -6.32 13.70
N GLY A 211 -68.99 -5.21 13.62
CA GLY A 211 -67.70 -5.06 14.30
C GLY A 211 -66.46 -4.68 13.48
N THR A 212 -66.38 -3.41 13.08
CA THR A 212 -65.19 -2.51 13.21
C THR A 212 -63.77 -3.02 12.89
N THR A 213 -63.25 -2.49 11.77
CA THR A 213 -61.96 -1.74 11.63
C THR A 213 -60.73 -2.18 12.42
N GLY A 214 -59.65 -2.49 11.69
CA GLY A 214 -58.27 -2.47 12.20
C GLY A 214 -57.35 -3.34 11.36
N GLY A 215 -56.84 -2.80 10.26
CA GLY A 215 -55.85 -3.47 9.42
C GLY A 215 -54.44 -3.27 9.97
N ASP A 216 -53.75 -4.37 10.29
CA ASP A 216 -52.30 -4.39 10.44
C ASP A 216 -51.69 -4.94 9.14
N GLY A 217 -51.13 -4.03 8.36
CA GLY A 217 -50.35 -4.32 7.18
C GLY A 217 -49.06 -3.51 7.21
N GLY A 218 -47.94 -4.18 6.88
CA GLY A 218 -46.73 -3.51 6.43
C GLY A 218 -45.56 -3.61 7.38
N GLY A 219 -44.84 -4.75 7.32
CA GLY A 219 -43.46 -4.79 7.76
C GLY A 219 -42.60 -3.89 6.88
N THR A 220 -41.90 -2.94 7.49
CA THR A 220 -40.84 -2.15 6.87
C THR A 220 -39.51 -2.85 7.10
N SER A 221 -38.90 -3.30 6.00
CA SER A 221 -37.50 -3.72 5.93
C SER A 221 -36.60 -2.50 6.16
N GLY A 222 -36.00 -2.41 7.35
CA GLY A 222 -34.94 -1.44 7.62
C GLY A 222 -33.67 -1.79 6.88
N GLY A 223 -33.35 -1.03 5.83
CA GLY A 223 -32.03 -1.04 5.19
C GLY A 223 -31.04 -0.32 6.10
N GLY A 224 -30.17 -1.08 6.76
CA GLY A 224 -29.01 -0.54 7.45
C GLY A 224 -27.96 -0.10 6.43
N SER A 225 -27.82 1.19 6.22
CA SER A 225 -26.66 1.78 5.53
C SER A 225 -25.43 1.59 6.41
N THR A 226 -24.33 1.13 5.83
CA THR A 226 -23.02 0.99 6.48
C THR A 226 -22.41 2.37 6.79
N GLY A 227 -21.33 2.44 7.57
CA GLY A 227 -20.63 3.66 8.03
C GLY A 227 -19.12 3.68 7.63
N GLY A 228 -18.61 4.76 7.02
CA GLY A 228 -17.39 4.76 6.21
C GLY A 228 -16.83 6.17 5.93
N VAL A 229 -15.54 6.29 5.63
CA VAL A 229 -14.78 7.55 5.57
C VAL A 229 -13.97 7.59 4.28
N TRP A 230 -13.64 8.76 3.73
CA TRP A 230 -12.70 8.87 2.62
C TRP A 230 -11.50 9.74 3.02
N LEU A 231 -10.29 9.35 2.59
CA LEU A 231 -9.06 10.14 2.80
C LEU A 231 -8.40 10.46 1.45
N LEU A 232 -7.96 11.70 1.28
CA LEU A 232 -7.21 12.16 0.11
C LEU A 232 -5.75 11.69 0.22
N HIS A 233 -5.30 10.90 -0.74
CA HIS A 233 -3.93 10.40 -0.83
C HIS A 233 -3.24 11.00 -2.06
N CYS A 234 -2.11 11.66 -1.84
CA CYS A 234 -1.31 12.22 -2.92
C CYS A 234 0.08 11.59 -2.96
N GLU A 235 0.51 11.17 -4.15
CA GLU A 235 1.85 10.66 -4.43
C GLU A 235 2.42 11.33 -5.67
N THR A 236 3.73 11.55 -5.68
CA THR A 236 4.42 12.03 -6.90
C THR A 236 4.82 10.84 -7.76
N ILE A 237 4.15 10.66 -8.90
CA ILE A 237 4.41 9.61 -9.88
C ILE A 237 4.92 10.26 -11.16
N ASN A 238 6.10 9.86 -11.64
CA ASN A 238 6.73 10.42 -12.85
C ASN A 238 6.90 11.95 -12.83
N LYS A 239 7.17 12.53 -11.65
CA LYS A 239 7.26 13.98 -11.40
C LYS A 239 5.93 14.74 -11.52
N GLU A 240 4.80 14.05 -11.63
CA GLU A 240 3.46 14.61 -11.54
C GLU A 240 2.86 14.24 -10.17
N LEU A 241 2.31 15.22 -9.44
CA LEU A 241 1.54 14.91 -8.24
C LEU A 241 0.20 14.32 -8.67
N LYS A 242 -0.02 13.06 -8.32
CA LYS A 242 -1.30 12.39 -8.52
C LYS A 242 -1.96 12.25 -7.16
N CYS A 243 -3.13 12.87 -7.03
CA CYS A 243 -3.97 12.75 -5.85
C CYS A 243 -5.18 11.90 -6.20
N TRP A 244 -5.50 10.96 -5.33
CA TRP A 244 -6.68 10.12 -5.45
C TRP A 244 -7.27 9.90 -4.06
N MET A 245 -8.54 9.56 -4.04
CA MET A 245 -9.29 9.36 -2.82
C MET A 245 -9.34 7.88 -2.46
N VAL A 246 -9.16 7.55 -1.18
CA VAL A 246 -9.17 6.17 -0.71
C VAL A 246 -10.42 5.93 0.13
N PHE A 247 -11.27 5.00 -0.32
CA PHE A 247 -12.48 4.60 0.41
C PHE A 247 -12.15 3.82 1.66
N TYR A 248 -12.87 4.16 2.72
CA TYR A 248 -12.97 3.40 3.93
C TYR A 248 -14.48 2.96 4.23
N SER A 249 -15.01 1.75 3.91
CA SER A 249 -16.21 1.02 4.47
C SER A 249 -16.05 0.12 5.73
N GLN A 250 -16.90 0.24 6.76
CA GLN A 250 -17.09 -0.80 7.80
C GLN A 250 -18.39 -1.60 7.64
N LYS A 251 -18.36 -2.89 8.01
CA LYS A 251 -19.55 -3.66 8.42
C LYS A 251 -19.53 -3.78 9.94
N VAL A 252 -20.32 -2.97 10.65
CA VAL A 252 -20.57 -3.11 12.09
C VAL A 252 -21.84 -3.93 12.28
N SER A 253 -21.73 -5.08 12.94
CA SER A 253 -22.88 -5.70 13.60
C SER A 253 -23.06 -5.03 14.96
N VAL A 254 -23.93 -4.02 15.04
CA VAL A 254 -24.24 -3.36 16.31
C VAL A 254 -25.24 -4.24 17.08
N SER A 255 -24.76 -5.01 18.06
CA SER A 255 -25.62 -5.41 19.18
C SER A 255 -25.66 -4.24 20.16
N ALA A 256 -26.88 -3.86 20.55
CA ALA A 256 -27.20 -2.63 21.27
C ALA A 256 -26.33 -2.28 22.49
N CYS A 257 -26.20 -0.96 22.69
CA CYS A 257 -25.90 -0.21 23.91
C CYS A 257 -24.46 -0.24 24.48
N GLY A 258 -23.80 0.92 24.37
CA GLY A 258 -23.00 1.49 25.47
C GLY A 258 -21.49 1.54 25.25
N GLY A 259 -20.93 2.75 25.24
CA GLY A 259 -19.54 2.98 25.63
C GLY A 259 -18.64 3.56 24.54
N SER A 260 -18.18 4.79 24.78
CA SER A 260 -17.11 5.48 24.07
C SER A 260 -15.85 4.62 23.90
N ALA A 261 -15.34 4.50 22.68
CA ALA A 261 -13.93 4.23 22.40
C ALA A 261 -13.61 4.67 20.96
N GLY A 262 -12.62 5.55 20.80
CA GLY A 262 -12.07 5.90 19.48
C GLY A 262 -11.37 4.69 18.88
N GLY A 263 -11.93 4.15 17.79
CA GLY A 263 -11.38 3.06 17.01
C GLY A 263 -11.03 3.51 15.60
N VAL A 264 -9.90 3.04 15.08
CA VAL A 264 -9.48 3.22 13.68
C VAL A 264 -10.46 2.45 12.77
N ILE A 265 -11.03 3.12 11.76
CA ILE A 265 -12.00 2.51 10.82
C ILE A 265 -11.23 1.81 9.68
N THR A 266 -11.17 0.47 9.70
CA THR A 266 -10.54 -0.38 8.67
C THR A 266 -11.55 -0.90 7.67
N VAL A 267 -11.17 -0.93 6.39
CA VAL A 267 -12.19 -0.91 5.33
C VAL A 267 -12.21 -2.00 4.33
N TYR A 268 -13.40 -2.59 4.24
CA TYR A 268 -13.65 -3.78 3.51
C TYR A 268 -13.74 -3.56 2.00
N VAL A 269 -12.72 -4.07 1.32
CA VAL A 269 -12.72 -4.30 -0.12
C VAL A 269 -13.32 -5.68 -0.39
N PRO A 270 -14.45 -5.78 -1.12
CA PRO A 270 -15.06 -7.07 -1.40
C PRO A 270 -14.15 -7.93 -2.29
N SER A 271 -14.18 -9.25 -2.10
CA SER A 271 -13.36 -10.17 -2.93
C SER A 271 -13.70 -10.09 -4.42
N SER A 272 -14.90 -9.62 -4.78
CA SER A 272 -15.30 -9.34 -6.16
C SER A 272 -14.42 -8.29 -6.82
N TYR A 273 -14.03 -7.24 -6.10
CA TYR A 273 -13.12 -6.19 -6.61
C TYR A 273 -11.75 -6.77 -6.96
N ILE A 274 -11.14 -7.51 -6.01
CA ILE A 274 -9.85 -8.18 -6.22
C ILE A 274 -9.97 -9.12 -7.43
N ASN A 275 -11.02 -9.94 -7.48
CA ASN A 275 -11.25 -10.86 -8.59
C ASN A 275 -11.37 -10.13 -9.93
N THR A 276 -12.12 -9.03 -10.00
CA THR A 276 -12.26 -8.21 -11.22
C THR A 276 -10.91 -7.74 -11.71
N ILE A 277 -10.08 -7.13 -10.85
CA ILE A 277 -8.73 -6.68 -11.22
C ILE A 277 -7.88 -7.84 -11.72
N LEU A 278 -7.87 -8.98 -11.01
CA LEU A 278 -7.10 -10.15 -11.43
C LEU A 278 -7.52 -10.63 -12.83
N THR A 279 -8.82 -10.66 -13.11
CA THR A 279 -9.35 -11.10 -14.40
C THR A 279 -9.12 -10.12 -15.56
N GLN A 280 -8.91 -8.82 -15.28
CA GLN A 280 -8.49 -7.86 -16.30
C GLN A 280 -7.12 -8.19 -16.88
N TYR A 281 -6.22 -8.76 -16.05
CA TYR A 281 -4.90 -9.20 -16.52
C TYR A 281 -4.96 -10.53 -17.27
N HIS A 282 -5.61 -11.54 -16.68
CA HIS A 282 -5.77 -12.83 -17.31
C HIS A 282 -6.86 -13.65 -16.60
N SER A 283 -7.71 -14.34 -17.35
CA SER A 283 -8.82 -15.13 -16.78
C SER A 283 -8.34 -16.27 -15.86
N SER A 284 -7.14 -16.81 -16.08
CA SER A 284 -6.55 -17.83 -15.19
C SER A 284 -6.18 -17.31 -13.80
N LEU A 285 -6.16 -15.99 -13.59
CA LEU A 285 -5.91 -15.38 -12.29
C LEU A 285 -7.19 -15.18 -11.48
N ALA A 286 -8.35 -15.60 -12.01
CA ALA A 286 -9.61 -15.56 -11.26
C ALA A 286 -9.49 -16.26 -9.91
N LEU A 287 -10.07 -15.65 -8.87
CA LEU A 287 -10.18 -16.26 -7.55
C LEU A 287 -11.09 -17.48 -7.62
N SER A 288 -10.68 -18.55 -6.94
CA SER A 288 -11.56 -19.70 -6.69
C SER A 288 -12.66 -19.34 -5.71
N GLU A 289 -13.72 -20.14 -5.66
CA GLU A 289 -14.82 -19.90 -4.73
C GLU A 289 -14.37 -19.95 -3.25
N SER A 290 -13.46 -20.88 -2.92
CA SER A 290 -12.85 -20.94 -1.59
C SER A 290 -12.04 -19.69 -1.24
N GLU A 291 -11.29 -19.13 -2.18
CA GLU A 291 -10.50 -17.91 -1.96
C GLU A 291 -11.40 -16.68 -1.79
N LYS A 292 -12.47 -16.56 -2.59
CA LYS A 292 -13.46 -15.49 -2.43
C LYS A 292 -14.10 -15.55 -1.05
N ASN A 293 -14.54 -16.73 -0.62
CA ASN A 293 -15.15 -16.95 0.69
C ASN A 293 -14.16 -16.66 1.84
N PHE A 294 -12.90 -17.05 1.68
CA PHE A 294 -11.84 -16.71 2.63
C PHE A 294 -11.66 -15.19 2.75
N LEU A 295 -11.47 -14.48 1.64
CA LEU A 295 -11.26 -13.02 1.65
C LEU A 295 -12.49 -12.27 2.17
N ASN A 296 -13.70 -12.77 1.89
CA ASN A 296 -14.92 -12.20 2.45
C ASN A 296 -15.02 -12.33 3.97
N SER A 297 -14.45 -13.40 4.51
CA SER A 297 -14.40 -13.67 5.96
C SER A 297 -13.20 -12.98 6.64
N ASN A 298 -12.15 -12.66 5.89
CA ASN A 298 -10.88 -12.11 6.39
C ASN A 298 -10.62 -10.74 5.77
N LYS A 299 -11.42 -9.76 6.21
CA LYS A 299 -11.47 -8.41 5.65
C LYS A 299 -10.10 -7.73 5.63
N ASP A 300 -9.36 -7.77 6.72
CA ASP A 300 -8.05 -7.11 6.81
C ASP A 300 -7.06 -7.64 5.76
N ILE A 301 -7.06 -8.96 5.51
CA ILE A 301 -6.23 -9.56 4.47
C ILE A 301 -6.70 -9.12 3.08
N ALA A 302 -8.00 -9.12 2.82
CA ALA A 302 -8.56 -8.67 1.55
C ALA A 302 -8.16 -7.21 1.25
N ASN A 303 -8.27 -6.33 2.24
CA ASN A 303 -7.95 -4.91 2.09
C ASN A 303 -6.48 -4.71 1.77
N ASN A 304 -5.61 -5.37 2.51
CA ASN A 304 -4.17 -5.28 2.29
C ASN A 304 -3.74 -5.83 0.91
N LEU A 305 -4.37 -6.91 0.44
CA LEU A 305 -4.12 -7.44 -0.90
C LEU A 305 -4.64 -6.51 -2.00
N ALA A 306 -5.81 -5.90 -1.81
CA ALA A 306 -6.35 -4.89 -2.72
C ALA A 306 -5.45 -3.65 -2.78
N ASP A 307 -4.97 -3.16 -1.64
CA ASP A 307 -4.03 -2.05 -1.55
C ASP A 307 -2.73 -2.33 -2.29
N PHE A 308 -2.21 -3.55 -2.15
CA PHE A 308 -1.03 -3.98 -2.88
C PHE A 308 -1.26 -3.97 -4.39
N LEU A 309 -2.40 -4.49 -4.87
CA LEU A 309 -2.76 -4.45 -6.29
C LEU A 309 -2.86 -3.01 -6.83
N ARG A 310 -3.54 -2.12 -6.10
CA ARG A 310 -3.72 -0.72 -6.50
C ARG A 310 -2.38 -0.01 -6.69
N LYS A 311 -1.46 -0.17 -5.73
CA LYS A 311 -0.13 0.45 -5.79
C LYS A 311 0.80 -0.17 -6.83
N ASN A 312 0.58 -1.44 -7.18
CA ASN A 312 1.52 -2.23 -7.96
C ASN A 312 0.83 -2.93 -9.13
N ASN A 313 0.08 -2.20 -9.95
CA ASN A 313 -0.80 -2.73 -10.99
C ASN A 313 -0.01 -3.33 -12.19
N THR A 314 0.52 -4.53 -12.01
CA THR A 314 1.21 -5.31 -13.05
C THR A 314 0.74 -6.76 -13.05
N GLN A 315 0.88 -7.45 -14.19
CA GLN A 315 0.51 -8.88 -14.29
C GLN A 315 1.28 -9.76 -13.29
N LYS A 316 2.56 -9.46 -13.01
CA LYS A 316 3.38 -10.18 -12.03
C LYS A 316 2.78 -10.05 -10.63
N ASN A 317 2.35 -8.84 -10.26
CA ASN A 317 1.80 -8.57 -8.95
C ASN A 317 0.36 -9.09 -8.81
N ALA A 318 -0.42 -9.10 -9.91
CA ALA A 318 -1.69 -9.81 -9.97
C ALA A 318 -1.50 -11.32 -9.70
N ALA A 319 -0.50 -11.95 -10.34
CA ALA A 319 -0.17 -13.35 -10.07
C ALA A 319 0.28 -13.59 -8.62
N PHE A 320 1.05 -12.66 -8.04
CA PHE A 320 1.41 -12.70 -6.61
C PHE A 320 0.18 -12.64 -5.71
N VAL A 321 -0.76 -11.71 -5.93
CA VAL A 321 -1.96 -11.60 -5.10
C VAL A 321 -2.88 -12.80 -5.25
N LYS A 322 -3.01 -13.35 -6.46
CA LYS A 322 -3.70 -14.64 -6.66
C LYS A 322 -3.05 -15.75 -5.83
N TRP A 323 -1.72 -15.87 -5.86
CA TRP A 323 -0.99 -16.84 -5.04
C TRP A 323 -1.16 -16.56 -3.54
N ALA A 324 -1.14 -15.30 -3.10
CA ALA A 324 -1.31 -14.90 -1.72
C ALA A 324 -2.70 -15.31 -1.18
N ALA A 325 -3.77 -15.07 -1.96
CA ALA A 325 -5.12 -15.49 -1.61
C ALA A 325 -5.23 -17.01 -1.41
N TRP A 326 -4.59 -17.79 -2.31
CA TRP A 326 -4.47 -19.24 -2.16
C TRP A 326 -3.67 -19.62 -0.91
N PHE A 327 -2.54 -18.95 -0.66
CA PHE A 327 -1.67 -19.22 0.50
C PHE A 327 -2.43 -19.05 1.82
N PHE A 328 -3.17 -17.94 1.97
CA PHE A 328 -3.97 -17.70 3.16
C PHE A 328 -5.13 -18.69 3.31
N THR A 329 -5.74 -19.11 2.20
CA THR A 329 -6.76 -20.17 2.22
C THR A 329 -6.17 -21.49 2.74
N ALA A 330 -4.93 -21.81 2.37
CA ALA A 330 -4.22 -23.00 2.86
C ALA A 330 -3.63 -22.84 4.28
N ASN A 331 -3.42 -21.60 4.74
CA ASN A 331 -2.80 -21.27 6.02
C ASN A 331 -3.64 -20.22 6.77
N PRO A 332 -4.88 -20.55 7.20
CA PRO A 332 -5.84 -19.57 7.70
C PRO A 332 -5.44 -18.90 9.02
N ASN A 333 -4.44 -19.43 9.72
CA ASN A 333 -3.93 -18.89 10.98
C ASN A 333 -2.75 -17.92 10.77
N THR A 334 -2.29 -17.71 9.54
CA THR A 334 -1.21 -16.76 9.26
C THR A 334 -1.76 -15.34 9.31
N THR A 335 -1.13 -14.47 10.10
CA THR A 335 -1.50 -13.03 10.13
C THR A 335 -0.92 -12.30 8.92
N TRP A 336 -1.46 -11.13 8.61
CA TRP A 336 -0.93 -10.28 7.55
C TRP A 336 0.54 -9.89 7.79
N GLU A 337 0.91 -9.59 9.03
CA GLU A 337 2.27 -9.19 9.41
C GLU A 337 3.27 -10.31 9.18
N GLN A 338 2.89 -11.55 9.52
CA GLN A 338 3.71 -12.72 9.24
C GLN A 338 3.89 -12.92 7.73
N PHE A 339 2.79 -12.88 6.97
CA PHE A 339 2.84 -13.01 5.52
C PHE A 339 3.73 -11.94 4.87
N LYS A 340 3.56 -10.68 5.27
CA LYS A 340 4.37 -9.55 4.79
C LYS A 340 5.85 -9.78 5.10
N ASN A 341 6.18 -10.18 6.33
CA ASN A 341 7.54 -10.44 6.75
C ASN A 341 8.19 -11.57 5.93
N TRP A 342 7.43 -12.61 5.61
CA TRP A 342 7.93 -13.76 4.87
C TRP A 342 8.10 -13.50 3.38
N PHE A 343 7.14 -12.84 2.75
CA PHE A 343 6.98 -12.87 1.29
C PHE A 343 6.93 -11.51 0.60
N MET A 344 6.90 -10.41 1.36
CA MET A 344 6.78 -9.05 0.82
C MET A 344 7.97 -8.18 1.23
N GLY A 345 9.15 -8.80 1.37
CA GLY A 345 10.38 -8.06 1.56
C GLY A 345 10.75 -7.25 0.32
N GLU A 346 11.49 -6.16 0.52
CA GLU A 346 12.12 -5.42 -0.56
C GLU A 346 13.62 -5.74 -0.57
N SER A 347 14.22 -5.86 -1.75
CA SER A 347 15.65 -6.07 -1.86
C SER A 347 16.42 -4.94 -1.17
N GLU A 348 17.30 -5.29 -0.23
CA GLU A 348 18.21 -4.32 0.42
C GLU A 348 19.37 -3.86 -0.50
N GLY A 349 19.42 -4.38 -1.73
CA GLY A 349 20.44 -4.06 -2.73
C GLY A 349 21.66 -5.00 -2.71
N GLN A 350 22.73 -4.56 -3.37
CA GLN A 350 23.97 -5.34 -3.49
C GLN A 350 24.81 -5.28 -2.20
N ASP A 351 25.55 -6.36 -1.95
CA ASP A 351 26.41 -6.60 -0.78
C ASP A 351 27.87 -6.95 -1.16
N GLY A 352 28.31 -6.45 -2.31
CA GLY A 352 29.67 -6.64 -2.83
C GLY A 352 29.91 -8.00 -3.51
N GLU A 353 31.14 -8.21 -3.97
CA GLU A 353 31.55 -9.40 -4.72
C GLU A 353 31.94 -10.56 -3.79
N TYR A 354 31.58 -11.78 -4.18
CA TYR A 354 31.97 -13.01 -3.47
C TYR A 354 33.22 -13.62 -4.10
N ASP A 355 34.30 -13.74 -3.32
CA ASP A 355 35.54 -14.39 -3.76
C ASP A 355 35.44 -15.92 -3.64
N ALA A 356 34.91 -16.55 -4.69
CA ALA A 356 34.78 -18.00 -4.76
C ALA A 356 36.13 -18.72 -4.63
N SER A 357 37.22 -18.12 -5.14
CA SER A 357 38.55 -18.76 -5.10
C SER A 357 39.08 -18.91 -3.67
N TYR A 358 38.74 -17.95 -2.80
CA TYR A 358 39.07 -17.99 -1.39
C TYR A 358 38.10 -18.88 -0.60
N TRP A 359 36.80 -18.64 -0.73
CA TRP A 359 35.80 -19.25 0.15
C TRP A 359 35.49 -20.71 -0.15
N ASP A 360 35.59 -21.12 -1.42
CA ASP A 360 35.30 -22.49 -1.84
C ASP A 360 36.53 -23.40 -1.71
N ASP A 361 37.67 -22.90 -1.21
CA ASP A 361 38.81 -23.75 -0.87
C ASP A 361 38.43 -24.75 0.25
N PRO A 362 38.46 -26.07 -0.03
CA PRO A 362 38.13 -27.08 0.96
C PRO A 362 39.14 -27.12 2.13
N ASN A 363 40.35 -26.59 1.95
CA ASN A 363 41.40 -26.55 2.98
C ASN A 363 41.34 -25.27 3.83
N LEU A 364 40.53 -24.28 3.45
CA LEU A 364 40.34 -23.09 4.26
C LEU A 364 39.60 -23.47 5.55
N THR A 365 40.28 -23.32 6.68
CA THR A 365 39.75 -23.59 8.03
C THR A 365 39.86 -22.37 8.92
N PHE A 366 38.90 -22.22 9.84
CA PHE A 366 38.94 -21.22 10.91
C PHE A 366 38.90 -21.92 12.27
N PRO A 367 39.45 -21.29 13.33
CA PRO A 367 39.27 -21.78 14.69
C PRO A 367 37.78 -21.96 15.00
N GLN A 368 37.41 -23.13 15.53
CA GLN A 368 36.03 -23.37 15.93
C GLN A 368 35.65 -22.44 17.08
N GLN A 369 34.43 -21.91 17.05
CA GLN A 369 33.85 -21.13 18.13
C GLN A 369 32.48 -21.69 18.48
N ASN A 370 32.07 -21.51 19.73
CA ASN A 370 30.71 -21.84 20.14
C ASN A 370 29.72 -20.82 19.56
N LEU A 371 28.51 -21.27 19.26
CA LEU A 371 27.40 -20.36 18.97
C LEU A 371 27.13 -19.45 20.20
N PRO A 372 26.77 -18.18 19.99
CA PRO A 372 26.33 -17.32 21.09
C PRO A 372 25.01 -17.80 21.68
N SER A 373 24.66 -17.37 22.89
CA SER A 373 23.30 -17.57 23.41
C SER A 373 22.30 -16.70 22.64
N TRP A 374 21.03 -17.12 22.60
CA TRP A 374 19.97 -16.30 22.02
C TRP A 374 19.91 -14.93 22.69
N ALA A 375 19.99 -14.89 24.02
CA ALA A 375 19.91 -13.64 24.78
C ALA A 375 21.01 -12.65 24.37
N ALA A 376 22.26 -13.11 24.29
CA ALA A 376 23.39 -12.26 23.91
C ALA A 376 23.30 -11.80 22.44
N PHE A 377 22.99 -12.72 21.53
CA PHE A 377 22.89 -12.40 20.10
C PHE A 377 21.73 -11.44 19.81
N SER A 378 20.55 -11.71 20.37
CA SER A 378 19.36 -10.87 20.16
C SER A 378 19.49 -9.49 20.81
N SER A 379 20.13 -9.37 21.98
CA SER A 379 20.39 -8.06 22.59
C SER A 379 21.42 -7.24 21.80
N ALA A 380 22.36 -7.91 21.14
CA ALA A 380 23.39 -7.29 20.33
C ALA A 380 22.93 -6.95 18.90
N TYR A 381 21.77 -7.47 18.46
CA TYR A 381 21.28 -7.28 17.11
C TYR A 381 20.74 -5.85 16.91
N PRO A 382 21.33 -5.05 16.01
CA PRO A 382 21.04 -3.62 15.88
C PRO A 382 19.61 -3.32 15.43
N ASN A 383 19.07 -2.17 15.84
CA ASN A 383 17.76 -1.65 15.39
C ASN A 383 17.87 -0.70 14.21
N GLU A 384 19.08 -0.22 13.94
CA GLU A 384 19.40 0.74 12.91
C GLU A 384 19.14 0.18 11.50
N SER A 385 18.84 1.07 10.55
CA SER A 385 18.75 0.70 9.14
C SER A 385 20.11 0.28 8.59
N SER A 386 20.12 -0.42 7.46
CA SER A 386 21.37 -0.80 6.78
C SER A 386 22.27 0.41 6.49
N ALA A 387 21.69 1.53 6.03
CA ALA A 387 22.44 2.77 5.80
C ALA A 387 23.03 3.38 7.08
N GLN A 388 22.27 3.37 8.18
CA GLN A 388 22.74 3.92 9.47
C GLN A 388 23.89 3.08 10.06
N MET A 389 23.86 1.76 9.85
CA MET A 389 24.82 0.82 10.43
C MET A 389 26.27 1.08 10.06
N TYR A 390 26.54 1.56 8.85
CA TYR A 390 27.89 1.93 8.42
C TYR A 390 28.48 3.02 9.30
N GLY A 391 27.69 4.06 9.61
CA GLY A 391 28.10 5.15 10.51
C GLY A 391 28.26 4.68 11.96
N VAL A 392 27.38 3.79 12.44
CA VAL A 392 27.44 3.23 13.80
C VAL A 392 28.71 2.40 14.02
N VAL A 393 29.13 1.62 13.01
CA VAL A 393 30.34 0.80 13.10
C VAL A 393 31.60 1.64 12.85
N GLY A 394 31.54 2.64 11.98
CA GLY A 394 32.64 3.57 11.73
C GLY A 394 33.87 2.91 11.07
N GLY A 395 35.00 3.61 11.09
CA GLY A 395 36.28 3.09 10.60
C GLY A 395 36.27 2.77 9.11
N ALA A 396 36.94 1.68 8.72
CA ALA A 396 37.00 1.25 7.33
C ALA A 396 35.64 0.79 6.80
N VAL A 397 34.74 0.35 7.68
CA VAL A 397 33.36 0.00 7.32
C VAL A 397 32.62 1.25 6.81
N ALA A 398 32.62 2.34 7.57
CA ALA A 398 31.98 3.59 7.12
C ALA A 398 32.60 4.13 5.83
N GLN A 399 33.93 4.04 5.69
CA GLN A 399 34.62 4.48 4.49
C GLN A 399 34.20 3.67 3.25
N ALA A 400 33.99 2.36 3.38
CA ALA A 400 33.51 1.54 2.26
C ALA A 400 32.14 1.98 1.71
N GLN A 401 31.25 2.49 2.57
CA GLN A 401 29.97 3.05 2.12
C GLN A 401 30.14 4.33 1.28
N ILE A 402 31.16 5.13 1.58
CA ILE A 402 31.49 6.34 0.85
C ILE A 402 32.13 5.99 -0.50
N ASP A 403 33.07 5.04 -0.49
CA ASP A 403 33.85 4.68 -1.67
C ASP A 403 33.04 3.82 -2.65
N TYR A 404 32.14 2.96 -2.14
CA TYR A 404 31.38 1.99 -2.92
C TYR A 404 29.88 1.99 -2.56
N PRO A 405 29.17 3.13 -2.71
CA PRO A 405 27.82 3.33 -2.17
C PRO A 405 26.74 2.42 -2.79
N VAL A 406 27.01 1.81 -3.95
CA VAL A 406 26.08 0.86 -4.60
C VAL A 406 26.28 -0.55 -4.07
N GLN A 407 27.53 -0.98 -3.92
CA GLN A 407 27.92 -2.32 -3.47
C GLN A 407 27.75 -2.53 -1.96
N THR A 408 27.49 -1.45 -1.22
CA THR A 408 27.32 -1.44 0.24
C THR A 408 25.90 -1.05 0.66
N ARG A 409 24.93 -1.05 -0.27
CA ARG A 409 23.54 -0.72 0.09
C ARG A 409 22.96 -1.70 1.11
N ASN A 410 23.31 -2.97 0.96
CA ASN A 410 22.83 -4.03 1.82
C ASN A 410 23.74 -4.20 3.05
N GLY A 411 23.18 -3.90 4.21
CA GLY A 411 23.85 -3.98 5.51
C GLY A 411 23.53 -5.26 6.29
N CYS A 412 22.87 -6.26 5.70
CA CYS A 412 22.42 -7.47 6.41
C CYS A 412 23.59 -8.22 7.08
N ALA A 413 24.68 -8.45 6.33
CA ALA A 413 25.88 -9.11 6.84
C ALA A 413 26.59 -8.28 7.91
N LEU A 414 26.55 -6.94 7.78
CA LEU A 414 27.13 -6.02 8.76
C LEU A 414 26.38 -6.09 10.10
N LYS A 415 25.04 -6.17 10.06
CA LYS A 415 24.19 -6.31 11.24
C LYS A 415 24.46 -7.61 11.99
N VAL A 416 24.48 -8.74 11.26
CA VAL A 416 24.81 -10.04 11.87
C VAL A 416 26.25 -10.05 12.38
N SER A 417 27.21 -9.49 11.65
CA SER A 417 28.60 -9.36 12.10
C SER A 417 28.71 -8.59 13.42
N ARG A 418 27.97 -7.49 13.56
CA ARG A 418 27.89 -6.74 14.82
C ARG A 418 27.29 -7.58 15.94
N ALA A 419 26.15 -8.24 15.68
CA ALA A 419 25.50 -9.09 16.68
C ALA A 419 26.43 -10.22 17.16
N LEU A 420 27.20 -10.84 16.27
CA LEU A 420 28.22 -11.84 16.59
C LEU A 420 29.34 -11.26 17.46
N ASN A 421 29.97 -10.17 16.99
CA ASN A 421 31.05 -9.48 17.70
C ASN A 421 30.66 -9.09 19.14
N TYR A 422 29.43 -8.63 19.34
CA TYR A 422 28.93 -8.14 20.63
C TYR A 422 28.25 -9.24 21.45
N SER A 423 28.14 -10.46 20.94
CA SER A 423 27.69 -11.65 21.68
C SER A 423 28.83 -12.61 22.04
N GLY A 424 30.08 -12.17 21.87
CA GLY A 424 31.29 -12.90 22.29
C GLY A 424 31.95 -13.73 21.20
N VAL A 425 31.44 -13.71 19.97
CA VAL A 425 32.10 -14.34 18.82
C VAL A 425 33.15 -13.40 18.25
N ILE A 426 34.35 -13.91 17.95
CA ILE A 426 35.44 -13.12 17.39
C ILE A 426 35.47 -13.32 15.87
N ILE A 427 35.21 -12.25 15.11
CA ILE A 427 35.42 -12.23 13.67
C ILE A 427 36.90 -11.87 13.40
N PRO A 428 37.70 -12.78 12.81
CA PRO A 428 39.11 -12.51 12.53
C PRO A 428 39.26 -11.46 11.44
N ASN A 429 40.43 -10.85 11.36
CA ASN A 429 40.80 -10.04 10.19
C ASN A 429 41.14 -11.00 9.05
N ILE A 430 40.29 -11.03 8.03
CA ILE A 430 40.48 -11.81 6.82
C ILE A 430 40.77 -10.82 5.69
N PRO A 431 42.02 -10.74 5.19
CA PRO A 431 42.39 -9.77 4.16
C PRO A 431 41.48 -9.83 2.94
N GLY A 432 40.94 -8.68 2.54
CA GLY A 432 40.02 -8.56 1.40
C GLY A 432 38.59 -9.04 1.66
N GLN A 433 38.31 -9.69 2.79
CA GLN A 433 36.99 -10.26 3.08
C GLN A 433 36.27 -9.59 4.25
N THR A 434 37.01 -9.02 5.20
CA THR A 434 36.47 -8.28 6.34
C THR A 434 37.05 -6.89 6.44
N LEU A 435 36.28 -5.94 6.95
CA LEU A 435 36.72 -4.57 7.22
C LEU A 435 36.73 -4.28 8.72
N LYS A 436 37.69 -3.44 9.14
CA LYS A 436 37.86 -3.06 10.54
C LYS A 436 37.00 -1.84 10.89
N GLY A 437 36.11 -1.99 11.88
CA GLY A 437 35.31 -0.90 12.42
C GLY A 437 36.12 0.04 13.32
N ALA A 438 35.51 1.16 13.72
CA ALA A 438 36.11 2.12 14.66
C ALA A 438 36.33 1.51 16.05
N ASP A 439 35.56 0.48 16.40
CA ASP A 439 35.65 -0.29 17.65
C ASP A 439 36.73 -1.38 17.63
N ASN A 440 37.60 -1.35 16.63
CA ASN A 440 38.68 -2.31 16.39
C ASN A 440 38.25 -3.76 16.12
N LYS A 441 36.96 -4.03 15.82
CA LYS A 441 36.47 -5.35 15.42
C LYS A 441 36.38 -5.49 13.91
N ASN A 442 36.30 -6.71 13.40
CA ASN A 442 36.19 -6.99 11.97
C ASN A 442 34.74 -7.35 11.60
N TYR A 443 34.32 -6.98 10.40
CA TYR A 443 32.95 -7.10 9.93
C TYR A 443 32.90 -7.62 8.50
N PHE A 444 31.95 -8.52 8.22
CA PHE A 444 31.58 -8.88 6.86
C PHE A 444 30.57 -7.87 6.32
N LEU A 445 30.72 -7.51 5.05
CA LEU A 445 29.70 -6.78 4.29
C LEU A 445 28.94 -7.67 3.31
N ASN A 446 29.52 -8.80 2.92
CA ASN A 446 28.92 -9.75 1.97
C ASN A 446 28.25 -10.92 2.72
N ALA A 447 26.96 -11.17 2.44
CA ALA A 447 26.15 -12.16 3.13
C ALA A 447 26.63 -13.60 2.86
N LYS A 448 27.03 -13.90 1.62
CA LYS A 448 27.53 -15.23 1.25
C LYS A 448 28.90 -15.52 1.87
N ALA A 449 29.80 -14.54 1.94
CA ALA A 449 31.07 -14.65 2.64
C ALA A 449 30.88 -14.89 4.15
N LEU A 450 29.97 -14.13 4.79
CA LEU A 450 29.58 -14.35 6.18
C LEU A 450 29.06 -15.77 6.40
N ASN A 451 28.16 -16.26 5.54
CA ASN A 451 27.65 -17.63 5.59
C ASN A 451 28.78 -18.66 5.52
N ALA A 452 29.66 -18.55 4.53
CA ALA A 452 30.78 -19.46 4.32
C ALA A 452 31.70 -19.52 5.55
N TRP A 453 32.00 -18.36 6.14
CA TRP A 453 32.75 -18.29 7.39
C TRP A 453 32.00 -18.92 8.57
N MET A 454 30.70 -18.67 8.74
CA MET A 454 29.90 -19.28 9.82
C MET A 454 29.84 -20.81 9.71
N ARG A 455 29.69 -21.36 8.51
CA ARG A 455 29.75 -22.82 8.26
C ARG A 455 31.09 -23.41 8.70
N LYS A 456 32.20 -22.73 8.39
CA LYS A 456 33.56 -23.16 8.78
C LYS A 456 33.87 -22.90 10.26
N THR A 457 33.22 -21.95 10.92
CA THR A 457 33.52 -21.53 12.31
C THR A 457 32.64 -22.23 13.34
N PHE A 458 31.35 -22.41 13.05
CA PHE A 458 30.39 -23.07 13.94
C PHE A 458 30.12 -24.53 13.54
N GLY A 459 30.59 -24.94 12.37
CA GLY A 459 30.27 -26.25 11.81
C GLY A 459 28.86 -26.32 11.19
N VAL A 460 28.64 -27.43 10.50
CA VAL A 460 27.38 -27.75 9.81
C VAL A 460 26.89 -29.14 10.22
N TYR A 461 25.64 -29.48 9.90
CA TYR A 461 25.14 -30.84 10.14
C TYR A 461 25.95 -31.87 9.32
N PRO A 462 26.32 -33.04 9.88
CA PRO A 462 25.94 -33.55 11.20
C PRO A 462 26.85 -33.15 12.37
N THR A 463 27.99 -32.49 12.14
CA THR A 463 28.95 -32.15 13.21
C THR A 463 28.39 -31.09 14.17
N ASN A 464 27.57 -30.17 13.67
CA ASN A 464 26.77 -29.26 14.49
C ASN A 464 25.26 -29.58 14.35
N PRO A 465 24.60 -30.18 15.36
CA PRO A 465 23.18 -30.50 15.29
C PRO A 465 22.25 -29.28 15.34
N LYS A 466 22.76 -28.12 15.79
CA LYS A 466 22.03 -26.84 15.81
C LYS A 466 22.00 -26.15 14.46
N HIS A 467 22.84 -26.59 13.51
CA HIS A 467 22.77 -26.16 12.12
C HIS A 467 21.69 -26.92 11.35
N LYS A 468 20.93 -26.20 10.52
CA LYS A 468 20.01 -26.73 9.51
C LYS A 468 20.31 -26.07 8.17
N ASN A 469 20.23 -26.85 7.10
CA ASN A 469 20.29 -26.36 5.72
C ASN A 469 18.97 -26.70 5.04
N PHE A 470 18.32 -25.71 4.45
CA PHE A 470 17.07 -25.85 3.72
C PHE A 470 17.26 -25.37 2.29
N THR A 471 17.04 -26.24 1.31
CA THR A 471 17.17 -25.90 -0.12
C THR A 471 15.95 -25.13 -0.63
N LYS A 472 16.09 -24.45 -1.78
CA LYS A 472 14.96 -23.86 -2.51
C LYS A 472 13.80 -24.85 -2.71
N SER A 473 14.11 -26.10 -3.06
CA SER A 473 13.09 -27.13 -3.30
C SER A 473 12.31 -27.50 -2.03
N GLN A 474 12.95 -27.52 -0.86
CA GLN A 474 12.27 -27.74 0.42
C GLN A 474 11.35 -26.59 0.81
N GLY A 475 11.64 -25.37 0.33
CA GLY A 475 10.76 -24.20 0.46
C GLY A 475 9.47 -24.30 -0.36
N GLY A 476 9.40 -25.21 -1.34
CA GLY A 476 8.25 -25.36 -2.22
C GLY A 476 8.10 -24.22 -3.22
N VAL A 477 6.96 -24.19 -3.92
CA VAL A 477 6.65 -23.11 -4.88
C VAL A 477 6.59 -21.79 -4.11
N ASN A 478 7.32 -20.78 -4.60
CA ASN A 478 7.34 -19.44 -4.02
C ASN A 478 7.72 -19.38 -2.53
N GLY A 479 8.47 -20.37 -2.04
CA GLY A 479 8.93 -20.42 -0.65
C GLY A 479 7.83 -20.70 0.40
N GLN A 480 6.63 -21.10 -0.04
CA GLN A 480 5.46 -21.28 0.83
C GLN A 480 5.66 -22.22 2.03
N ASN A 481 6.64 -23.14 1.97
CA ASN A 481 6.91 -24.10 3.05
C ASN A 481 7.99 -23.63 4.04
N PHE A 482 8.76 -22.57 3.73
CA PHE A 482 9.77 -22.06 4.67
C PHE A 482 9.21 -21.66 6.04
N PRO A 483 8.05 -21.00 6.17
CA PRO A 483 7.47 -20.70 7.47
C PRO A 483 7.30 -21.94 8.37
N ASN A 484 6.93 -23.08 7.79
CA ASN A 484 6.79 -24.34 8.52
C ASN A 484 8.13 -24.92 8.95
N LEU A 485 9.16 -24.82 8.11
CA LEU A 485 10.52 -25.28 8.42
C LEU A 485 11.15 -24.49 9.58
N PHE A 486 10.77 -23.22 9.73
CA PHE A 486 11.24 -22.31 10.77
C PHE A 486 10.34 -22.19 12.00
N LYS A 487 9.20 -22.89 12.01
CA LYS A 487 8.24 -22.82 13.10
C LYS A 487 8.87 -23.19 14.45
N ASN A 488 8.66 -22.34 15.45
CA ASN A 488 9.18 -22.49 16.82
C ASN A 488 10.71 -22.56 16.90
N LYS A 489 11.41 -21.90 15.97
CA LYS A 489 12.87 -21.81 15.95
C LYS A 489 13.30 -20.35 16.06
N LYS A 490 14.45 -20.12 16.69
CA LYS A 490 15.06 -18.81 16.83
C LYS A 490 16.57 -18.92 16.67
N GLY A 491 17.21 -17.90 16.11
CA GLY A 491 18.66 -17.90 15.96
C GLY A 491 19.15 -17.08 14.78
N ILE A 492 20.24 -17.54 14.17
CA ILE A 492 20.93 -16.86 13.07
C ILE A 492 20.40 -17.41 11.75
N TYR A 493 19.86 -16.53 10.92
CA TYR A 493 19.32 -16.83 9.59
C TYR A 493 20.29 -16.38 8.51
N SER A 494 20.56 -17.25 7.52
CA SER A 494 21.44 -16.91 6.41
C SER A 494 20.98 -17.57 5.11
N LEU A 495 20.39 -16.78 4.24
CA LEU A 495 19.99 -17.12 2.88
C LEU A 495 21.19 -16.90 1.94
N VAL A 496 21.47 -17.87 1.08
CA VAL A 496 22.50 -17.77 0.04
C VAL A 496 21.86 -17.84 -1.34
N SER A 497 22.28 -16.94 -2.22
CA SER A 497 21.82 -16.88 -3.61
C SER A 497 22.73 -17.67 -4.56
N PRO A 498 22.23 -18.10 -5.73
CA PRO A 498 23.06 -18.74 -6.74
C PRO A 498 24.07 -17.75 -7.34
N THR A 499 25.14 -18.30 -7.93
CA THR A 499 26.13 -17.51 -8.67
C THR A 499 25.43 -16.76 -9.81
N ASN A 500 25.65 -15.44 -9.89
CA ASN A 500 25.01 -14.48 -10.83
C ASN A 500 23.59 -14.01 -10.49
N SER A 501 23.12 -14.23 -9.26
CA SER A 501 21.89 -13.60 -8.78
C SER A 501 21.94 -12.07 -8.98
N GLN A 502 20.87 -11.51 -9.53
CA GLN A 502 20.71 -10.06 -9.71
C GLN A 502 20.15 -9.37 -8.46
N TRP A 503 19.85 -10.13 -7.40
CA TRP A 503 19.26 -9.63 -6.16
C TRP A 503 20.36 -9.19 -5.18
N ALA A 504 21.03 -10.15 -4.56
CA ALA A 504 22.18 -9.97 -3.68
C ALA A 504 22.92 -11.32 -3.60
N SER A 505 24.14 -11.34 -3.06
CA SER A 505 24.84 -12.61 -2.83
C SER A 505 24.09 -13.53 -1.85
N GLY A 506 23.24 -12.94 -1.01
CA GLY A 506 22.37 -13.60 -0.06
C GLY A 506 21.65 -12.59 0.85
N HIS A 507 21.14 -13.08 1.97
CA HIS A 507 20.60 -12.27 3.07
C HIS A 507 20.98 -12.89 4.41
N ALA A 508 21.21 -12.07 5.42
CA ALA A 508 21.55 -12.53 6.76
C ALA A 508 20.76 -11.74 7.80
N ASP A 509 20.08 -12.44 8.71
CA ASP A 509 19.20 -11.80 9.67
C ASP A 509 19.12 -12.58 11.00
N ILE A 510 18.38 -12.02 11.95
CA ILE A 510 17.93 -12.71 13.15
C ILE A 510 16.55 -13.32 12.89
N LEU A 511 16.37 -14.60 13.26
CA LEU A 511 15.07 -15.29 13.23
C LEU A 511 14.48 -15.36 14.64
N TYR A 512 13.22 -14.95 14.78
CA TYR A 512 12.45 -15.02 16.01
C TYR A 512 11.59 -16.30 16.09
N LEU A 513 11.17 -16.69 17.30
CA LEU A 513 10.41 -17.92 17.57
C LEU A 513 9.11 -18.07 16.75
N ASN A 514 8.49 -16.95 16.38
CA ASN A 514 7.30 -16.90 15.55
C ASN A 514 7.60 -17.12 14.05
N GLY A 515 8.84 -17.44 13.69
CA GLY A 515 9.31 -17.69 12.32
C GLY A 515 9.53 -16.43 11.50
N THR A 516 9.48 -15.23 12.10
CA THR A 516 9.72 -13.95 11.39
C THR A 516 11.17 -13.49 11.55
N CYS A 517 11.65 -12.70 10.59
CA CYS A 517 12.97 -12.08 10.58
C CYS A 517 12.84 -10.58 10.88
N LYS A 518 13.91 -9.89 11.30
CA LYS A 518 13.80 -8.47 11.65
C LYS A 518 13.62 -7.55 10.44
N ALA A 519 14.37 -7.81 9.36
CA ALA A 519 14.31 -7.07 8.10
C ALA A 519 13.41 -7.74 7.04
N GLY A 520 12.76 -8.85 7.40
CA GLY A 520 12.03 -9.71 6.45
C GLY A 520 12.85 -10.93 6.06
N CYS A 521 12.17 -12.04 5.79
CA CYS A 521 12.83 -13.33 5.53
C CYS A 521 13.12 -13.59 4.05
N HIS A 522 12.47 -12.86 3.14
CA HIS A 522 12.66 -12.98 1.69
C HIS A 522 12.41 -14.37 1.11
N PHE A 523 11.38 -15.08 1.60
CA PHE A 523 11.04 -16.43 1.11
C PHE A 523 10.47 -16.42 -0.32
N PHE A 524 9.91 -15.30 -0.76
CA PHE A 524 9.32 -15.16 -2.10
C PHE A 524 10.24 -14.40 -3.07
N ASP A 525 10.72 -13.22 -2.64
CA ASP A 525 11.44 -12.27 -3.48
C ASP A 525 12.96 -12.53 -3.53
N GLY A 526 13.50 -13.27 -2.56
CA GLY A 526 14.90 -13.69 -2.56
C GLY A 526 15.18 -14.74 -3.63
N ASP A 527 16.32 -14.62 -4.32
CA ASP A 527 16.77 -15.64 -5.25
C ASP A 527 17.48 -16.77 -4.49
N ILE A 528 16.70 -17.60 -3.80
CA ILE A 528 17.23 -18.61 -2.87
C ILE A 528 17.91 -19.75 -3.64
N LEU A 529 19.15 -20.06 -3.27
CA LEU A 529 19.78 -21.36 -3.51
C LEU A 529 19.53 -22.29 -2.33
N TYR A 530 19.89 -21.83 -1.13
CA TYR A 530 19.58 -22.48 0.15
C TYR A 530 19.56 -21.46 1.28
N ILE A 531 19.05 -21.88 2.44
CA ILE A 531 19.10 -21.14 3.69
C ILE A 531 19.79 -22.01 4.74
N ASP A 532 20.86 -21.51 5.33
CA ASP A 532 21.40 -22.05 6.57
C ASP A 532 20.81 -21.34 7.78
N PHE A 533 20.62 -22.12 8.83
CA PHE A 533 20.09 -21.65 10.09
C PHE A 533 20.85 -22.28 11.25
N TRP A 534 21.31 -21.44 12.18
CA TRP A 534 21.91 -21.88 13.43
C TRP A 534 20.97 -21.55 14.58
N GLU A 535 20.39 -22.59 15.16
CA GLU A 535 19.47 -22.48 16.29
C GLU A 535 20.22 -22.03 17.56
N LEU A 536 19.74 -20.96 18.19
CA LEU A 536 20.32 -20.43 19.42
C LEU A 536 19.38 -20.71 20.61
N ASN A 537 19.97 -21.08 21.75
CA ASN A 537 19.23 -21.37 22.98
C ASN A 537 18.97 -20.10 23.79
#